data_AF-A0A1V6EUJ6-F1
#
_entry.id   AF-A0A1V6EUJ6-F1
#
_cell.length_a   1.000
_cell.length_b   1.000
_cell.length_c   1.000
_cell.angle_alpha   90.00
_cell.angle_beta   90.00
_cell.angle_gamma   90.00
#
_symmetry.space_group_name_H-M   'P 1'
#
loop_
_entity.id
_entity.type
_entity.pdbx_description
1 polymer ?
#
loop_
_entity_poly.entity_id
_entity_poly.type
_entity_poly.pdbx_seq_one_letter_code
_entity_poly.pdbx_strand_id
1 'polypeptide(L)'
;MADKVRSYRSGYLAEERRKVENDLRTGKIGLVISTNALELGIDIGGLDAILLNGYPGTICATRQEAGRAGRKGNLSLCILEASGNPLDQYICQHPEYIFENNPEQALIDPDNSEILRLQLLCAISEMALKDGENFGALSFAEIQGHLFALEDEGLIKHIGNRYIGLSGKYPAGDVSLRNAGNQFQILADDELVGWVDSGSVKWMTHPNAIYLHQGETWVVKELNTEQKKVILEPVQVNYYTQATQFTEIALNKLLRLENVTGGRKHFGEVTVTKTITGFKRLRFWTMEVLDQEELDLPPEIMQTRAYWISLSEETVERIREQGLWNNDKNDYGNKWEEICEKICRRDNYHCRNCGATGDLEVHHIIPFRRFEDPDEANEPDNLVALCPRCHRLAETRVHIQSGLSALAYLLGNLAPFFVMCAPQDLGVHSEDKSPLALGNPVIVIYDNFPGGIGLSRKLYELHNQLLYAGIDRIQGCACENGCPACVGPVAENGIGAKEEALAILKELIKK
;
A
#
# COMPACT_ATOMS: atom_id res chain seq x y z
N MET A 1 31.08 -9.98 18.64
CA MET A 1 29.71 -9.43 18.60
C MET A 1 28.80 -10.21 17.65
N ALA A 2 29.27 -10.69 16.50
CA ALA A 2 28.47 -11.43 15.51
C ALA A 2 27.64 -12.59 16.11
N ASP A 3 28.16 -13.34 17.06
CA ASP A 3 27.43 -14.45 17.70
C ASP A 3 26.29 -14.02 18.64
N LYS A 4 26.18 -12.73 18.95
CA LYS A 4 25.15 -12.15 19.84
C LYS A 4 24.04 -11.41 19.09
N VAL A 5 24.11 -11.33 17.76
CA VAL A 5 23.14 -10.62 16.91
C VAL A 5 22.50 -11.61 15.96
N ARG A 6 21.17 -11.60 15.84
CA ARG A 6 20.43 -12.43 14.87
C ARG A 6 19.36 -11.60 14.17
N SER A 7 19.00 -11.99 12.96
CA SER A 7 17.81 -11.48 12.28
C SER A 7 16.61 -12.38 12.53
N TYR A 8 15.40 -11.87 12.33
CA TYR A 8 14.16 -12.64 12.47
C TYR A 8 13.10 -12.15 11.47
N ARG A 9 12.50 -13.06 10.70
CA ARG A 9 11.35 -12.76 9.83
C ARG A 9 10.48 -13.99 9.61
N SER A 10 9.23 -13.78 9.22
CA SER A 10 8.24 -14.85 9.00
C SER A 10 8.66 -15.91 7.98
N GLY A 11 9.46 -15.52 6.98
CA GLY A 11 9.95 -16.42 5.92
C GLY A 11 11.05 -17.39 6.34
N TYR A 12 11.58 -17.31 7.58
CA TYR A 12 12.55 -18.28 8.09
C TYR A 12 11.91 -19.61 8.46
N LEU A 13 12.72 -20.67 8.50
CA LEU A 13 12.26 -21.98 8.93
C LEU A 13 11.72 -21.92 10.36
N ALA A 14 10.75 -22.77 10.67
CA ALA A 14 10.16 -22.82 12.00
C ALA A 14 11.19 -23.16 13.09
N GLU A 15 12.16 -24.02 12.79
CA GLU A 15 13.23 -24.38 13.72
C GLU A 15 14.19 -23.21 13.98
N GLU A 16 14.56 -22.47 12.94
CA GLU A 16 15.41 -21.28 13.06
C GLU A 16 14.75 -20.20 13.91
N ARG A 17 13.48 -19.91 13.66
CA ARG A 17 12.70 -18.94 14.45
C ARG A 17 12.65 -19.33 15.93
N ARG A 18 12.32 -20.60 16.23
CA ARG A 18 12.31 -21.14 17.61
C ARG A 18 13.67 -21.05 18.27
N LYS A 19 14.76 -21.27 17.53
CA LYS A 19 16.12 -21.14 18.04
C LYS A 19 16.43 -19.69 18.41
N VAL A 20 16.14 -18.73 17.52
CA VAL A 20 16.33 -17.29 17.79
C VAL A 20 15.49 -16.84 18.98
N GLU A 21 14.21 -17.22 19.04
CA GLU A 21 13.31 -16.93 20.18
C GLU A 21 13.87 -17.46 21.50
N ASN A 22 14.33 -18.72 21.51
CA ASN A 22 14.89 -19.33 22.71
C ASN A 22 16.23 -18.70 23.12
N ASP A 23 17.11 -18.43 22.16
CA ASP A 23 18.41 -17.82 22.43
C ASP A 23 18.24 -16.38 22.93
N LEU A 24 17.21 -15.66 22.47
CA LEU A 24 16.84 -14.33 22.97
C LEU A 24 16.32 -14.42 24.41
N ARG A 25 15.36 -15.32 24.65
CA ARG A 25 14.75 -15.54 25.97
C ARG A 25 15.77 -15.99 27.02
N THR A 26 16.77 -16.77 26.63
CA THR A 26 17.84 -17.28 27.53
C THR A 26 19.02 -16.32 27.66
N GLY A 27 19.02 -15.19 26.95
CA GLY A 27 20.10 -14.19 26.98
C GLY A 27 21.39 -14.62 26.26
N LYS A 28 21.34 -15.65 25.42
CA LYS A 28 22.48 -16.07 24.60
C LYS A 28 22.77 -15.06 23.49
N ILE A 29 21.72 -14.49 22.90
CA ILE A 29 21.82 -13.34 21.99
C ILE A 29 21.36 -12.08 22.71
N GLY A 30 22.00 -10.95 22.38
CA GLY A 30 21.74 -9.65 23.00
C GLY A 30 21.00 -8.66 22.08
N LEU A 31 20.90 -8.97 20.78
CA LEU A 31 20.21 -8.14 19.79
C LEU A 31 19.51 -9.02 18.76
N VAL A 32 18.26 -8.65 18.44
CA VAL A 32 17.51 -9.22 17.32
C VAL A 32 17.07 -8.09 16.38
N ILE A 33 17.27 -8.28 15.07
CA ILE A 33 16.78 -7.38 14.02
C ILE A 33 15.59 -8.08 13.36
N SER A 34 14.38 -7.53 13.53
CA SER A 34 13.16 -8.21 13.11
C SER A 34 12.30 -7.35 12.19
N THR A 35 11.50 -8.01 11.34
CA THR A 35 10.29 -7.38 10.78
C THR A 35 9.18 -7.34 11.85
N ASN A 36 7.97 -6.92 11.49
CA ASN A 36 6.77 -7.01 12.33
C ASN A 36 6.41 -8.45 12.78
N ALA A 37 7.18 -9.48 12.39
CA ALA A 37 6.96 -10.86 12.80
C ALA A 37 7.08 -11.09 14.32
N LEU A 38 7.78 -10.21 15.05
CA LEU A 38 7.84 -10.21 16.53
C LEU A 38 6.77 -9.31 17.18
N GLU A 39 5.97 -8.58 16.40
CA GLU A 39 4.78 -7.88 16.89
C GLU A 39 3.70 -8.87 17.35
N LEU A 40 3.66 -10.06 16.75
CA LEU A 40 2.84 -11.17 17.22
C LEU A 40 3.24 -11.56 18.65
N GLY A 41 2.25 -11.83 19.52
CA GLY A 41 2.37 -12.08 20.98
C GLY A 41 3.23 -13.27 21.43
N ILE A 42 4.37 -13.47 20.81
CA ILE A 42 5.37 -14.50 21.09
C ILE A 42 6.07 -14.13 22.40
N ASP A 43 6.22 -15.11 23.28
CA ASP A 43 6.93 -14.92 24.53
C ASP A 43 8.45 -15.04 24.33
N ILE A 44 9.06 -13.95 23.87
CA ILE A 44 10.51 -13.80 23.74
C ILE A 44 11.18 -13.29 25.03
N GLY A 45 10.45 -13.20 26.15
CA GLY A 45 10.90 -12.50 27.34
C GLY A 45 10.75 -10.98 27.24
N GLY A 46 11.37 -10.25 28.17
CA GLY A 46 11.38 -8.79 28.18
C GLY A 46 12.68 -8.27 27.57
N LEU A 47 12.57 -7.34 26.63
CA LEU A 47 13.72 -6.60 26.12
C LEU A 47 13.99 -5.36 26.98
N ASP A 48 15.24 -4.90 27.00
CA ASP A 48 15.63 -3.67 27.69
C ASP A 48 15.46 -2.44 26.78
N ALA A 49 15.67 -2.62 25.47
CA ALA A 49 15.57 -1.55 24.49
C ALA A 49 14.96 -2.00 23.16
N ILE A 50 14.25 -1.09 22.49
CA ILE A 50 13.73 -1.23 21.12
C ILE A 50 14.25 -0.08 20.26
N LEU A 51 14.68 -0.42 19.05
CA LEU A 51 15.04 0.52 17.97
C LEU A 51 14.05 0.30 16.83
N LEU A 52 13.14 1.24 16.62
CA LEU A 52 12.22 1.25 15.49
C LEU A 52 12.92 1.95 14.32
N ASN A 53 13.07 1.26 13.19
CA ASN A 53 13.66 1.82 11.98
C ASN A 53 12.54 2.37 11.07
N GLY A 54 12.23 3.65 11.23
CA GLY A 54 11.07 4.30 10.64
C GLY A 54 9.77 4.04 11.42
N TYR A 55 8.73 4.82 11.12
CA TYR A 55 7.41 4.61 11.72
C TYR A 55 6.78 3.32 11.15
N PRO A 56 6.34 2.37 11.98
CA PRO A 56 5.73 1.11 11.53
C PRO A 56 4.45 1.23 10.67
N GLY A 57 3.95 2.45 10.48
CA GLY A 57 2.78 2.77 9.65
C GLY A 57 1.49 2.94 10.44
N THR A 58 1.39 2.38 11.64
CA THR A 58 0.21 2.51 12.53
C THR A 58 0.61 2.81 13.98
N ILE A 59 -0.29 3.47 14.70
CA ILE A 59 -0.13 3.76 16.13
C ILE A 59 -0.14 2.43 16.90
N CYS A 60 -1.02 1.51 16.52
CA CYS A 60 -1.10 0.19 17.11
C CYS A 60 0.22 -0.58 17.01
N ALA A 61 0.80 -0.70 15.81
CA ALA A 61 2.07 -1.40 15.61
C ALA A 61 3.21 -0.72 16.38
N THR A 62 3.28 0.62 16.34
CA THR A 62 4.29 1.39 17.09
C THR A 62 4.23 1.08 18.59
N ARG A 63 3.03 1.06 19.17
CA ARG A 63 2.83 0.75 20.60
C ARG A 63 3.11 -0.72 20.91
N GLN A 64 2.73 -1.64 20.02
CA GLN A 64 3.01 -3.08 20.20
C GLN A 64 4.50 -3.39 20.15
N GLU A 65 5.22 -2.82 19.17
CA GLU A 65 6.66 -2.99 19.03
C GLU A 65 7.41 -2.34 20.20
N ALA A 66 7.04 -1.11 20.60
CA ALA A 66 7.61 -0.45 21.78
C ALA A 66 7.36 -1.26 23.07
N GLY A 67 6.17 -1.84 23.21
CA GLY A 67 5.77 -2.68 24.35
C GLY A 67 6.53 -4.02 24.45
N ARG A 68 7.43 -4.34 23.51
CA ARG A 68 8.34 -5.48 23.62
C ARG A 68 9.47 -5.24 24.64
N ALA A 69 9.80 -3.98 24.92
CA ALA A 69 10.71 -3.65 26.01
C ALA A 69 9.99 -3.28 27.31
N GLY A 70 10.66 -3.48 28.45
CA GLY A 70 10.16 -3.02 29.77
C GLY A 70 9.25 -4.00 30.51
N ARG A 71 9.40 -5.31 30.29
CA ARG A 71 8.70 -6.30 31.12
C ARG A 71 9.34 -6.38 32.52
N LYS A 72 8.54 -6.65 33.55
CA LYS A 72 8.95 -6.83 34.97
C LYS A 72 9.38 -5.55 35.73
N GLY A 73 9.00 -4.36 35.26
CA GLY A 73 9.20 -3.11 36.00
C GLY A 73 10.61 -2.55 35.97
N ASN A 74 11.49 -3.10 35.12
CA ASN A 74 12.79 -2.51 34.83
C ASN A 74 12.65 -1.29 33.92
N LEU A 75 13.60 -0.36 34.01
CA LEU A 75 13.70 0.75 33.07
C LEU A 75 13.91 0.20 31.65
N SER A 76 13.17 0.74 30.68
CA SER A 76 13.32 0.40 29.26
C SER A 76 13.43 1.65 28.39
N LEU A 77 13.92 1.43 27.17
CA LEU A 77 14.12 2.48 26.17
C LEU A 77 13.48 2.08 24.84
N CYS A 78 12.75 3.00 24.22
CA CYS A 78 12.30 2.84 22.84
C CYS A 78 12.75 4.07 22.06
N ILE A 79 13.48 3.87 20.97
CA ILE A 79 13.95 4.92 20.08
C ILE A 79 13.32 4.69 18.70
N LEU A 80 12.68 5.73 18.16
CA LEU A 80 12.21 5.77 16.78
C LEU A 80 13.25 6.51 15.93
N GLU A 81 13.91 5.79 15.03
CA GLU A 81 14.83 6.36 14.03
C GLU A 81 14.04 6.70 12.77
N ALA A 82 13.61 7.96 12.64
CA ALA A 82 12.84 8.44 11.50
C ALA A 82 13.68 8.54 10.22
N SER A 83 13.14 8.04 9.11
CA SER A 83 13.71 8.21 7.77
C SER A 83 13.23 9.52 7.13
N GLY A 84 13.76 9.85 5.95
CA GLY A 84 13.36 11.04 5.20
C GLY A 84 11.96 10.98 4.56
N ASN A 85 11.21 9.90 4.76
CA ASN A 85 9.88 9.77 4.17
C ASN A 85 8.87 10.77 4.81
N PRO A 86 7.83 11.22 4.09
CA PRO A 86 6.90 12.25 4.60
C PRO A 86 6.21 11.87 5.92
N LEU A 87 5.88 10.60 6.12
CA LEU A 87 5.17 10.13 7.30
C LEU A 87 6.06 10.20 8.55
N ASP A 88 7.29 9.70 8.45
CA ASP A 88 8.29 9.75 9.51
C ASP A 88 8.63 11.20 9.90
N GLN A 89 8.81 12.07 8.90
CA GLN A 89 9.07 13.50 9.14
C GLN A 89 7.89 14.18 9.84
N TYR A 90 6.65 13.87 9.43
CA TYR A 90 5.45 14.36 10.10
C TYR A 90 5.40 13.94 11.58
N ILE A 91 5.70 12.67 11.88
CA ILE A 91 5.74 12.16 13.25
C ILE A 91 6.80 12.88 14.10
N CYS A 92 7.96 13.18 13.54
CA CYS A 92 9.01 13.93 14.26
C CYS A 92 8.58 15.37 14.61
N GLN A 93 7.81 16.01 13.73
CA GLN A 93 7.30 17.37 13.94
C GLN A 93 6.06 17.40 14.84
N HIS A 94 5.29 16.32 14.83
CA HIS A 94 4.04 16.16 15.57
C HIS A 94 4.06 14.87 16.43
N PRO A 95 4.97 14.75 17.41
CA PRO A 95 5.07 13.54 18.23
C PRO A 95 3.78 13.26 19.02
N GLU A 96 2.99 14.29 19.34
CA GLU A 96 1.66 14.18 19.94
C GLU A 96 0.73 13.25 19.13
N TYR A 97 0.96 13.11 17.82
CA TYR A 97 0.19 12.20 16.97
C TYR A 97 0.20 10.76 17.50
N ILE A 98 1.34 10.27 17.99
CA ILE A 98 1.45 8.88 18.49
C ILE A 98 0.86 8.75 19.89
N PHE A 99 0.99 9.78 20.73
CA PHE A 99 0.67 9.70 22.17
C PHE A 99 -0.76 10.11 22.49
N GLU A 100 -1.30 11.13 21.82
CA GLU A 100 -2.63 11.69 22.12
C GLU A 100 -3.75 11.02 21.32
N ASN A 101 -3.45 10.44 20.16
CA ASN A 101 -4.45 9.69 19.40
C ASN A 101 -4.65 8.27 19.93
N ASN A 102 -5.85 7.75 19.69
CA ASN A 102 -6.17 6.35 19.95
C ASN A 102 -5.60 5.45 18.85
N PRO A 103 -5.18 4.21 19.19
CA PRO A 103 -4.88 3.20 18.19
C PRO A 103 -6.05 2.96 17.23
N GLU A 104 -5.73 2.49 16.03
CA GLU A 104 -6.69 2.21 14.97
C GLU A 104 -7.73 1.17 15.40
N GLN A 105 -8.95 1.27 14.86
CA GLN A 105 -10.05 0.34 15.15
C GLN A 105 -9.97 -0.91 14.26
N ALA A 106 -10.27 -2.08 14.85
CA ALA A 106 -10.50 -3.30 14.10
C ALA A 106 -11.94 -3.32 13.58
N LEU A 107 -12.11 -3.13 12.27
CA LEU A 107 -13.41 -3.10 11.60
C LEU A 107 -13.74 -4.48 11.02
N ILE A 108 -14.97 -4.94 11.24
CA ILE A 108 -15.49 -6.20 10.69
C ILE A 108 -16.94 -6.00 10.20
N ASP A 109 -17.28 -6.64 9.07
CA ASP A 109 -18.64 -6.73 8.54
C ASP A 109 -19.04 -8.22 8.46
N PRO A 110 -19.49 -8.84 9.58
CA PRO A 110 -19.92 -10.25 9.56
C PRO A 110 -21.15 -10.47 8.66
N ASP A 111 -21.89 -9.40 8.35
CA ASP A 111 -23.11 -9.41 7.56
C ASP A 111 -22.83 -9.06 6.09
N ASN A 112 -21.55 -9.03 5.67
CA ASN A 112 -21.19 -8.87 4.27
C ASN A 112 -21.90 -9.96 3.42
N SER A 113 -22.77 -9.53 2.51
CA SER A 113 -23.62 -10.38 1.69
C SER A 113 -22.90 -11.53 0.98
N GLU A 114 -21.68 -11.30 0.46
CA GLU A 114 -20.94 -12.32 -0.29
C GLU A 114 -20.35 -13.36 0.66
N ILE A 115 -19.77 -12.93 1.78
CA ILE A 115 -19.18 -13.81 2.79
C ILE A 115 -20.28 -14.59 3.53
N LEU A 116 -21.35 -13.90 3.93
CA LEU A 116 -22.49 -14.48 4.64
C LEU A 116 -23.12 -15.62 3.84
N ARG A 117 -23.30 -15.45 2.53
CA ARG A 117 -23.87 -16.50 1.66
C ARG A 117 -23.01 -17.77 1.67
N LEU A 118 -21.68 -17.63 1.62
CA LEU A 118 -20.74 -18.75 1.69
C LEU A 118 -20.79 -19.45 3.05
N GLN A 119 -20.86 -18.67 4.13
CA GLN A 119 -20.94 -19.21 5.49
C GLN A 119 -22.28 -19.88 5.79
N LEU A 120 -23.40 -19.33 5.30
CA LEU A 120 -24.72 -19.95 5.37
C LEU A 120 -24.74 -21.29 4.64
N LEU A 121 -24.15 -21.38 3.44
CA LEU A 121 -24.04 -22.64 2.72
C LEU A 121 -23.25 -23.69 3.52
N CYS A 122 -22.10 -23.30 4.11
CA CYS A 122 -21.32 -24.20 4.96
C CYS A 122 -22.16 -24.67 6.17
N ALA A 123 -22.80 -23.75 6.87
CA ALA A 123 -23.61 -24.06 8.05
C ALA A 123 -24.78 -25.01 7.73
N ILE A 124 -25.51 -24.77 6.62
CA ILE A 124 -26.63 -25.62 6.18
C ILE A 124 -26.17 -27.03 5.75
N SER A 125 -24.95 -27.13 5.19
CA SER A 125 -24.32 -28.40 4.85
C SER A 125 -23.87 -29.19 6.07
N GLU A 126 -23.45 -28.51 7.14
CA GLU A 126 -23.09 -29.14 8.42
C GLU A 126 -24.34 -29.57 9.20
N MET A 127 -25.35 -28.70 9.26
CA MET A 127 -26.59 -28.93 10.01
C MET A 127 -27.77 -28.24 9.34
N ALA A 128 -28.90 -28.96 9.24
CA ALA A 128 -30.11 -28.40 8.66
C ALA A 128 -30.59 -27.14 9.43
N LEU A 129 -30.77 -26.04 8.72
CA LEU A 129 -31.30 -24.78 9.26
C LEU A 129 -32.84 -24.81 9.22
N LYS A 130 -33.52 -24.59 10.34
CA LYS A 130 -35.00 -24.59 10.34
C LYS A 130 -35.58 -23.23 9.97
N ASP A 131 -36.81 -23.25 9.49
CA ASP A 131 -37.59 -22.03 9.26
C ASP A 131 -37.71 -21.25 10.57
N GLY A 132 -37.46 -19.94 10.51
CA GLY A 132 -37.50 -19.05 11.67
C GLY A 132 -36.25 -19.10 12.56
N GLU A 133 -35.26 -19.93 12.27
CA GLU A 133 -33.96 -19.86 12.97
C GLU A 133 -33.11 -18.70 12.46
N ASN A 134 -32.50 -17.99 13.40
CA ASN A 134 -31.61 -16.86 13.11
C ASN A 134 -30.19 -17.36 12.80
N PHE A 135 -29.39 -16.51 12.16
CA PHE A 135 -27.98 -16.77 11.92
C PHE A 135 -27.11 -15.63 12.44
N GLY A 136 -26.42 -15.87 13.55
CA GLY A 136 -25.69 -14.81 14.26
C GLY A 136 -26.64 -13.74 14.79
N ALA A 137 -26.40 -12.48 14.40
CA ALA A 137 -27.28 -11.35 14.74
C ALA A 137 -28.46 -11.19 13.78
N LEU A 138 -28.42 -11.85 12.62
CA LEU A 138 -29.42 -11.69 11.57
C LEU A 138 -30.65 -12.56 11.84
N SER A 139 -31.82 -11.93 11.71
CA SER A 139 -33.10 -12.61 11.77
C SER A 139 -33.32 -13.51 10.56
N PHE A 140 -34.20 -14.51 10.70
CA PHE A 140 -34.60 -15.36 9.58
C PHE A 140 -35.08 -14.56 8.35
N ALA A 141 -35.78 -13.44 8.56
CA ALA A 141 -36.26 -12.58 7.48
C ALA A 141 -35.12 -11.91 6.70
N GLU A 142 -34.03 -11.53 7.38
CA GLU A 142 -32.87 -10.90 6.76
C GLU A 142 -32.06 -11.90 5.93
N ILE A 143 -31.96 -13.16 6.37
CA ILE A 143 -31.24 -14.20 5.63
C ILE A 143 -32.08 -14.86 4.53
N GLN A 144 -33.39 -14.62 4.49
CA GLN A 144 -34.31 -15.30 3.57
C GLN A 144 -33.94 -15.10 2.09
N GLY A 145 -33.47 -13.91 1.72
CA GLY A 145 -32.99 -13.63 0.36
C GLY A 145 -31.78 -14.48 -0.04
N HIS A 146 -30.86 -14.72 0.91
CA HIS A 146 -29.71 -15.59 0.70
C HIS A 146 -30.12 -17.06 0.57
N LEU A 147 -31.06 -17.51 1.41
CA LEU A 147 -31.60 -18.87 1.33
C LEU A 147 -32.28 -19.14 -0.01
N PHE A 148 -33.10 -18.18 -0.48
CA PHE A 148 -33.74 -18.27 -1.80
C PHE A 148 -32.70 -18.35 -2.92
N ALA A 149 -31.66 -17.52 -2.89
CA ALA A 149 -30.60 -17.56 -3.90
C ALA A 149 -29.84 -18.90 -3.90
N LEU A 150 -29.48 -19.42 -2.72
CA LEU A 150 -28.82 -20.71 -2.57
C LEU A 150 -29.70 -21.88 -3.06
N GLU A 151 -31.01 -21.80 -2.84
CA GLU A 151 -31.96 -22.80 -3.31
C GLU A 151 -32.18 -22.73 -4.83
N ASP A 152 -32.30 -21.53 -5.40
CA ASP A 152 -32.43 -21.29 -6.85
C ASP A 152 -31.18 -21.75 -7.62
N GLU A 153 -29.99 -21.52 -7.05
CA GLU A 153 -28.71 -22.06 -7.53
C GLU A 153 -28.60 -23.58 -7.35
N GLY A 154 -29.56 -24.21 -6.65
CA GLY A 154 -29.59 -25.65 -6.38
C GLY A 154 -28.52 -26.13 -5.41
N LEU A 155 -27.93 -25.24 -4.61
CA LEU A 155 -26.86 -25.55 -3.64
C LEU A 155 -27.40 -26.11 -2.33
N ILE A 156 -28.65 -25.79 -2.00
CA ILE A 156 -29.40 -26.32 -0.87
C ILE A 156 -30.79 -26.77 -1.33
N LYS A 157 -31.54 -27.46 -0.46
CA LYS A 157 -32.95 -27.83 -0.69
C LYS A 157 -33.79 -27.45 0.51
N HIS A 158 -34.97 -26.89 0.28
CA HIS A 158 -35.99 -26.77 1.32
C HIS A 158 -36.85 -28.05 1.38
N ILE A 159 -36.88 -28.73 2.53
CA ILE A 159 -37.71 -29.93 2.74
C ILE A 159 -38.48 -29.80 4.06
N GLY A 160 -39.80 -29.66 3.94
CA GLY A 160 -40.66 -29.46 5.10
C GLY A 160 -40.48 -28.07 5.68
N ASN A 161 -39.88 -27.98 6.87
CA ASN A 161 -39.63 -26.73 7.59
C ASN A 161 -38.13 -26.45 7.81
N ARG A 162 -37.28 -26.94 6.91
CA ARG A 162 -35.83 -26.82 7.03
C ARG A 162 -35.14 -26.81 5.68
N TYR A 163 -34.04 -26.09 5.64
CA TYR A 163 -33.05 -26.09 4.57
C TYR A 163 -31.99 -27.14 4.87
N ILE A 164 -31.63 -27.93 3.86
CA ILE A 164 -30.61 -28.97 3.97
C ILE A 164 -29.57 -28.82 2.86
N GLY A 165 -28.32 -29.08 3.18
CA GLY A 165 -27.25 -29.17 2.18
C GLY A 165 -27.40 -30.42 1.29
N LEU A 166 -26.72 -30.42 0.15
CA LEU A 166 -26.66 -31.57 -0.73
C LEU A 166 -25.72 -32.66 -0.20
N SER A 167 -26.17 -33.92 -0.28
CA SER A 167 -25.33 -35.08 0.08
C SER A 167 -24.10 -35.18 -0.83
N GLY A 168 -22.94 -35.44 -0.24
CA GLY A 168 -21.67 -35.60 -0.96
C GLY A 168 -21.01 -34.30 -1.41
N LYS A 169 -21.55 -33.12 -1.04
CA LYS A 169 -20.92 -31.83 -1.24
C LYS A 169 -20.23 -31.37 0.05
N TYR A 170 -19.08 -30.70 -0.07
CA TYR A 170 -18.31 -30.18 1.05
C TYR A 170 -17.93 -28.71 0.81
N PRO A 171 -18.87 -27.75 1.00
CA PRO A 171 -18.63 -26.33 0.71
C PRO A 171 -17.45 -25.74 1.47
N ALA A 172 -17.20 -26.19 2.71
CA ALA A 172 -16.08 -25.73 3.52
C ALA A 172 -14.70 -26.04 2.89
N GLY A 173 -14.61 -26.99 1.94
CA GLY A 173 -13.39 -27.25 1.17
C GLY A 173 -13.11 -26.19 0.10
N ASP A 174 -14.16 -25.54 -0.40
CA ASP A 174 -14.10 -24.52 -1.46
C ASP A 174 -14.06 -23.08 -0.89
N VAL A 175 -14.42 -22.90 0.39
CA VAL A 175 -14.45 -21.60 1.06
C VAL A 175 -13.16 -21.37 1.85
N SER A 176 -12.35 -20.42 1.40
CA SER A 176 -11.15 -20.00 2.12
C SER A 176 -11.45 -18.85 3.10
N LEU A 177 -11.18 -19.04 4.40
CA LEU A 177 -11.38 -18.00 5.43
C LEU A 177 -10.38 -16.85 5.33
N ARG A 178 -9.20 -17.14 4.82
CA ARG A 178 -8.20 -16.15 4.46
C ARG A 178 -7.81 -16.47 3.04
N ASN A 179 -7.67 -15.47 2.19
CA ASN A 179 -7.00 -15.65 0.90
C ASN A 179 -5.47 -15.81 1.12
N ALA A 180 -5.09 -16.61 2.12
CA ALA A 180 -3.72 -16.90 2.51
C ALA A 180 -3.08 -17.68 1.37
N GLY A 181 -2.39 -16.92 0.53
CA GLY A 181 -1.84 -17.36 -0.73
C GLY A 181 -0.82 -18.48 -0.56
N ASN A 182 -0.80 -19.33 -1.59
CA ASN A 182 0.27 -20.24 -1.90
C ASN A 182 1.65 -19.64 -1.59
N GLN A 183 2.49 -20.39 -0.88
CA GLN A 183 3.88 -20.02 -0.63
C GLN A 183 4.81 -20.69 -1.64
N PHE A 184 5.96 -20.06 -1.85
CA PHE A 184 7.05 -20.57 -2.66
C PHE A 184 8.19 -21.04 -1.76
N GLN A 185 8.79 -22.17 -2.11
CA GLN A 185 10.00 -22.67 -1.48
C GLN A 185 11.21 -21.91 -1.99
N ILE A 186 12.06 -21.46 -1.09
CA ILE A 186 13.36 -20.87 -1.41
C ILE A 186 14.43 -21.90 -1.12
N LEU A 187 15.16 -22.30 -2.15
CA LEU A 187 16.12 -23.40 -2.12
C LEU A 187 17.53 -22.88 -2.45
N ALA A 188 18.54 -23.41 -1.78
CA ALA A 188 19.95 -23.26 -2.14
C ALA A 188 20.59 -24.66 -2.10
N ASP A 189 21.23 -25.09 -3.19
CA ASP A 189 21.81 -26.44 -3.31
C ASP A 189 20.83 -27.58 -2.88
N ASP A 190 19.57 -27.47 -3.31
CA ASP A 190 18.44 -28.34 -2.94
C ASP A 190 18.03 -28.35 -1.45
N GLU A 191 18.68 -27.55 -0.60
CA GLU A 191 18.30 -27.34 0.79
C GLU A 191 17.27 -26.21 0.92
N LEU A 192 16.28 -26.40 1.78
CA LEU A 192 15.25 -25.40 2.03
C LEU A 192 15.79 -24.28 2.94
N VAL A 193 15.92 -23.08 2.39
CA VAL A 193 16.35 -21.87 3.09
C VAL A 193 15.17 -21.13 3.74
N GLY A 194 13.99 -21.19 3.12
CA GLY A 194 12.82 -20.51 3.66
C GLY A 194 11.64 -20.44 2.69
N TRP A 195 10.74 -19.52 2.99
CA TRP A 195 9.49 -19.33 2.25
C TRP A 195 9.25 -17.87 1.90
N VAL A 196 8.54 -17.64 0.80
CA VAL A 196 8.00 -16.33 0.42
C VAL A 196 6.54 -16.49 -0.05
N ASP A 197 5.69 -15.54 0.28
CA ASP A 197 4.28 -15.56 -0.15
C ASP A 197 4.13 -15.17 -1.63
N SER A 198 3.02 -15.59 -2.24
CA SER A 198 2.76 -15.33 -3.66
C SER A 198 2.68 -13.86 -4.03
N GLY A 199 2.25 -12.97 -3.13
CA GLY A 199 2.19 -11.53 -3.39
C GLY A 199 3.58 -10.88 -3.38
N SER A 200 4.51 -11.47 -2.62
CA SER A 200 5.87 -10.95 -2.51
C SER A 200 6.90 -11.58 -3.44
N VAL A 201 6.64 -12.80 -3.92
CA VAL A 201 7.62 -13.60 -4.68
C VAL A 201 8.19 -12.88 -5.90
N LYS A 202 7.37 -12.18 -6.69
CA LYS A 202 7.84 -11.56 -7.93
C LYS A 202 8.74 -10.35 -7.68
N TRP A 203 8.44 -9.53 -6.67
CA TRP A 203 9.24 -8.33 -6.40
C TRP A 203 10.43 -8.59 -5.47
N MET A 204 10.36 -9.62 -4.61
CA MET A 204 11.47 -10.00 -3.73
C MET A 204 12.45 -10.99 -4.36
N THR A 205 11.95 -11.87 -5.23
CA THR A 205 12.70 -13.02 -5.75
C THR A 205 12.57 -13.17 -7.26
N HIS A 206 12.53 -12.06 -8.00
CA HIS A 206 12.72 -12.09 -9.44
C HIS A 206 14.12 -12.60 -9.81
N PRO A 207 14.35 -13.09 -11.04
CA PRO A 207 15.69 -13.39 -11.52
C PRO A 207 16.65 -12.21 -11.31
N ASN A 208 17.89 -12.50 -10.91
CA ASN A 208 18.92 -11.54 -10.56
C ASN A 208 18.66 -10.67 -9.31
N ALA A 209 17.57 -10.92 -8.56
CA ALA A 209 17.35 -10.27 -7.28
C ALA A 209 18.44 -10.70 -6.27
N ILE A 210 18.84 -9.78 -5.40
CA ILE A 210 19.66 -10.09 -4.23
C ILE A 210 18.74 -10.39 -3.06
N TYR A 211 18.71 -11.66 -2.68
CA TYR A 211 18.00 -12.15 -1.51
C TYR A 211 18.91 -12.16 -0.28
N LEU A 212 18.44 -11.55 0.81
CA LEU A 212 19.16 -11.49 2.08
C LEU A 212 18.59 -12.52 3.07
N HIS A 213 19.44 -13.44 3.52
CA HIS A 213 19.11 -14.42 4.54
C HIS A 213 20.15 -14.40 5.65
N GLN A 214 19.77 -14.01 6.86
CA GLN A 214 20.66 -13.89 8.01
C GLN A 214 21.94 -13.06 7.79
N GLY A 215 21.87 -12.07 6.91
CA GLY A 215 23.00 -11.21 6.53
C GLY A 215 23.86 -11.77 5.39
N GLU A 216 23.62 -13.01 4.99
CA GLU A 216 24.23 -13.59 3.79
C GLU A 216 23.47 -13.14 2.55
N THR A 217 24.23 -12.81 1.51
CA THR A 217 23.74 -12.40 0.20
C THR A 217 23.65 -13.60 -0.72
N TRP A 218 22.49 -13.73 -1.35
CA TRP A 218 22.21 -14.75 -2.36
C TRP A 218 21.69 -14.06 -3.60
N VAL A 219 22.10 -14.52 -4.78
CA VAL A 219 21.46 -14.11 -6.03
C VAL A 219 20.36 -15.12 -6.37
N VAL A 220 19.21 -14.63 -6.80
CA VAL A 220 18.15 -15.48 -7.33
C VAL A 220 18.53 -15.88 -8.74
N LYS A 221 18.86 -17.17 -8.91
CA LYS A 221 19.19 -17.76 -10.21
C LYS A 221 17.93 -18.02 -11.04
N GLU A 222 16.89 -18.54 -10.39
CA GLU A 222 15.65 -18.94 -11.06
C GLU A 222 14.44 -18.71 -10.16
N LEU A 223 13.37 -18.19 -10.75
CA LEU A 223 12.02 -18.17 -10.18
C LEU A 223 11.14 -19.09 -11.02
N ASN A 224 10.77 -20.24 -10.47
CA ASN A 224 9.89 -21.21 -11.12
C ASN A 224 8.47 -21.09 -10.55
N THR A 225 7.59 -20.44 -11.30
CA THR A 225 6.19 -20.18 -10.90
C THR A 225 5.32 -21.42 -10.91
N GLU A 226 5.58 -22.37 -11.80
CA GLU A 226 4.81 -23.62 -11.91
C GLU A 226 5.10 -24.55 -10.74
N GLN A 227 6.38 -24.74 -10.40
CA GLN A 227 6.81 -25.60 -9.29
C GLN A 227 6.78 -24.89 -7.93
N LYS A 228 6.49 -23.58 -7.92
CA LYS A 228 6.54 -22.72 -6.73
C LYS A 228 7.89 -22.78 -6.00
N LYS A 229 8.98 -22.65 -6.76
CA LYS A 229 10.35 -22.71 -6.26
C LYS A 229 11.15 -21.49 -6.68
N VAL A 230 12.03 -21.05 -5.80
CA VAL A 230 13.05 -20.03 -6.04
C VAL A 230 14.40 -20.69 -5.78
N ILE A 231 15.29 -20.64 -6.76
CA ILE A 231 16.63 -21.20 -6.64
C ILE A 231 17.62 -20.07 -6.39
N LEU A 232 18.35 -20.18 -5.29
CA LEU A 232 19.38 -19.25 -4.87
C LEU A 232 20.77 -19.80 -5.16
N GLU A 233 21.70 -18.90 -5.46
CA GLU A 233 23.13 -19.16 -5.45
C GLU A 233 23.84 -18.17 -4.51
N PRO A 234 24.83 -18.63 -3.73
CA PRO A 234 25.54 -17.76 -2.82
C PRO A 234 26.37 -16.76 -3.60
N VAL A 235 26.33 -15.49 -3.19
CA VAL A 235 27.11 -14.43 -3.85
C VAL A 235 27.67 -13.48 -2.80
N GLN A 236 28.82 -12.87 -3.05
CA GLN A 236 29.35 -11.80 -2.20
C GLN A 236 29.27 -10.47 -2.95
N VAL A 237 28.29 -9.65 -2.57
CA VAL A 237 28.05 -8.34 -3.19
C VAL A 237 27.87 -7.26 -2.14
N ASN A 238 28.12 -6.01 -2.52
CA ASN A 238 27.93 -4.84 -1.66
C ASN A 238 26.72 -3.97 -2.09
N TYR A 239 25.71 -4.60 -2.68
CA TYR A 239 24.47 -3.97 -3.11
C TYR A 239 23.27 -4.89 -2.84
N TYR A 240 22.06 -4.32 -2.85
CA TYR A 240 20.78 -5.03 -2.85
C TYR A 240 19.94 -4.60 -4.05
N THR A 241 18.84 -5.32 -4.32
CA THR A 241 17.94 -5.01 -5.42
C THR A 241 16.62 -4.43 -4.92
N GLN A 242 16.08 -3.47 -5.66
CA GLN A 242 14.74 -2.94 -5.45
C GLN A 242 13.94 -3.04 -6.75
N ALA A 243 12.86 -3.82 -6.72
CA ALA A 243 11.99 -4.01 -7.88
C ALA A 243 11.23 -2.71 -8.22
N THR A 244 11.05 -2.50 -9.52
CA THR A 244 10.15 -1.49 -10.09
C THR A 244 8.87 -2.19 -10.51
N GLN A 245 7.73 -1.64 -10.12
CA GLN A 245 6.42 -2.20 -10.43
C GLN A 245 5.51 -1.18 -11.09
N PHE A 246 4.62 -1.67 -11.95
CA PHE A 246 3.57 -0.90 -12.60
C PHE A 246 2.22 -1.57 -12.35
N THR A 247 1.18 -0.78 -12.14
CA THR A 247 -0.20 -1.25 -11.99
C THR A 247 -1.05 -0.61 -13.06
N GLU A 248 -1.82 -1.42 -13.79
CA GLU A 248 -2.78 -0.99 -14.78
C GLU A 248 -4.17 -1.49 -14.39
N ILE A 249 -5.19 -0.67 -14.62
CA ILE A 249 -6.60 -1.05 -14.39
C ILE A 249 -7.36 -0.94 -15.70
N ALA A 250 -7.84 -2.08 -16.20
CA ALA A 250 -8.62 -2.17 -17.43
C ALA A 250 -10.09 -2.48 -17.13
N LEU A 251 -11.01 -1.82 -17.82
CA LEU A 251 -12.44 -2.09 -17.72
C LEU A 251 -12.79 -3.38 -18.49
N ASN A 252 -13.38 -4.35 -17.80
CA ASN A 252 -13.94 -5.55 -18.45
C ASN A 252 -15.40 -5.31 -18.82
N LYS A 253 -16.18 -4.86 -17.85
CA LYS A 253 -17.63 -4.68 -17.99
C LYS A 253 -18.14 -3.57 -17.09
N LEU A 254 -18.75 -2.55 -17.71
CA LEU A 254 -19.49 -1.52 -16.98
C LEU A 254 -20.82 -2.09 -16.52
N LEU A 255 -21.11 -2.03 -15.22
CA LEU A 255 -22.36 -2.52 -14.63
C LEU A 255 -23.34 -1.39 -14.32
N ARG A 256 -22.84 -0.27 -13.78
CA ARG A 256 -23.65 0.92 -13.48
C ARG A 256 -22.87 2.18 -13.80
N LEU A 257 -23.59 3.17 -14.31
CA LEU A 257 -23.09 4.51 -14.61
C LEU A 257 -24.16 5.52 -14.24
N GLU A 258 -23.80 6.49 -13.40
CA GLU A 258 -24.68 7.57 -13.00
C GLU A 258 -23.92 8.90 -13.15
N ASN A 259 -24.56 9.88 -13.80
CA ASN A 259 -24.05 11.26 -13.79
C ASN A 259 -24.22 11.82 -12.38
N VAL A 260 -23.18 12.46 -11.88
CA VAL A 260 -23.18 13.14 -10.59
C VAL A 260 -22.70 14.57 -10.80
N THR A 261 -22.82 15.39 -9.78
CA THR A 261 -22.22 16.72 -9.85
C THR A 261 -20.73 16.61 -10.12
N GLY A 262 -20.23 17.45 -11.03
CA GLY A 262 -18.80 17.57 -11.32
C GLY A 262 -18.21 16.42 -12.13
N GLY A 263 -19.02 15.41 -12.50
CA GLY A 263 -18.49 14.24 -13.17
C GLY A 263 -19.45 13.06 -13.26
N ARG A 264 -18.92 11.85 -13.13
CA ARG A 264 -19.68 10.60 -13.16
C ARG A 264 -19.16 9.63 -12.12
N LYS A 265 -20.06 8.83 -11.57
CA LYS A 265 -19.70 7.65 -10.77
C LYS A 265 -20.00 6.40 -11.55
N HIS A 266 -19.13 5.43 -11.41
CA HIS A 266 -19.14 4.19 -12.19
C HIS A 266 -18.95 3.00 -11.27
N PHE A 267 -19.55 1.88 -11.64
CA PHE A 267 -19.31 0.59 -11.00
C PHE A 267 -19.24 -0.50 -12.06
N GLY A 268 -18.25 -1.38 -11.95
CA GLY A 268 -17.99 -2.38 -12.98
C GLY A 268 -16.98 -3.44 -12.58
N GLU A 269 -16.85 -4.43 -13.45
CA GLU A 269 -15.81 -5.44 -13.38
C GLU A 269 -14.56 -4.91 -14.07
N VAL A 270 -13.43 -5.00 -13.38
CA VAL A 270 -12.13 -4.52 -13.86
C VAL A 270 -11.10 -5.63 -13.74
N THR A 271 -10.04 -5.51 -14.53
CA THR A 271 -8.83 -6.29 -14.40
C THR A 271 -7.74 -5.38 -13.85
N VAL A 272 -7.20 -5.72 -12.68
CA VAL A 272 -6.02 -5.08 -12.10
C VAL A 272 -4.81 -5.92 -12.48
N THR A 273 -3.89 -5.34 -13.25
CA THR A 273 -2.68 -5.99 -13.73
C THR A 273 -1.48 -5.36 -13.04
N LYS A 274 -0.74 -6.14 -12.24
CA LYS A 274 0.51 -5.71 -11.60
C LYS A 274 1.69 -6.37 -12.30
N THR A 275 2.62 -5.57 -12.80
CA THR A 275 3.79 -6.04 -13.53
C THR A 275 5.06 -5.57 -12.85
N ILE A 276 5.97 -6.49 -12.57
CA ILE A 276 7.34 -6.15 -12.17
C ILE A 276 8.12 -5.90 -13.47
N THR A 277 8.37 -4.63 -13.77
CA THR A 277 8.94 -4.20 -15.06
C THR A 277 10.47 -4.16 -15.06
N GLY A 278 11.09 -4.27 -13.87
CA GLY A 278 12.53 -4.19 -13.74
C GLY A 278 12.95 -4.09 -12.28
N PHE A 279 14.22 -3.78 -12.05
CA PHE A 279 14.76 -3.49 -10.73
C PHE A 279 15.99 -2.59 -10.80
N LYS A 280 16.32 -1.95 -9.69
CA LYS A 280 17.54 -1.16 -9.50
C LYS A 280 18.49 -1.91 -8.59
N ARG A 281 19.79 -1.93 -8.91
CA ARG A 281 20.84 -2.32 -7.96
C ARG A 281 21.26 -1.11 -7.15
N LEU A 282 21.14 -1.21 -5.83
CA LEU A 282 21.40 -0.13 -4.89
C LEU A 282 22.56 -0.52 -3.99
N ARG A 283 23.63 0.29 -3.98
CA ARG A 283 24.76 0.07 -3.08
C ARG A 283 24.28 0.12 -1.63
N PHE A 284 24.72 -0.83 -0.81
CA PHE A 284 24.45 -0.79 0.62
C PHE A 284 24.95 0.53 1.22
N TRP A 285 24.24 1.01 2.24
CA TRP A 285 24.55 2.23 3.00
C TRP A 285 24.38 3.55 2.25
N THR A 286 24.80 3.63 0.98
CA THR A 286 24.73 4.87 0.20
C THR A 286 23.45 5.00 -0.61
N MET A 287 22.75 3.89 -0.88
CA MET A 287 21.57 3.83 -1.77
C MET A 287 21.82 4.40 -3.18
N GLU A 288 23.08 4.47 -3.58
CA GLU A 288 23.50 4.83 -4.93
C GLU A 288 22.96 3.79 -5.91
N VAL A 289 22.29 4.22 -6.98
CA VAL A 289 21.92 3.33 -8.08
C VAL A 289 23.18 3.00 -8.85
N LEU A 290 23.53 1.72 -8.84
CA LEU A 290 24.65 1.20 -9.62
C LEU A 290 24.23 0.99 -11.07
N ASP A 291 23.04 0.43 -11.25
CA ASP A 291 22.40 0.23 -12.55
C ASP A 291 20.90 -0.02 -12.36
N GLN A 292 20.21 -0.14 -13.49
CA GLN A 292 18.83 -0.60 -13.59
C GLN A 292 18.74 -1.64 -14.71
N GLU A 293 17.92 -2.65 -14.49
CA GLU A 293 17.69 -3.74 -15.43
C GLU A 293 16.18 -3.91 -15.64
N GLU A 294 15.78 -4.11 -16.89
CA GLU A 294 14.39 -4.42 -17.25
C GLU A 294 14.12 -5.91 -17.06
N LEU A 295 12.89 -6.23 -16.68
CA LEU A 295 12.43 -7.59 -16.49
C LEU A 295 11.17 -7.82 -17.32
N ASP A 296 11.12 -8.98 -17.96
CA ASP A 296 9.94 -9.48 -18.64
C ASP A 296 9.32 -10.63 -17.82
N LEU A 297 8.73 -10.26 -16.68
CA LEU A 297 8.03 -11.21 -15.83
C LEU A 297 6.54 -11.23 -16.17
N PRO A 298 5.88 -12.40 -16.13
CA PRO A 298 4.45 -12.49 -16.38
C PRO A 298 3.71 -11.64 -15.34
N PRO A 299 2.70 -10.84 -15.76
CA PRO A 299 1.95 -10.00 -14.84
C PRO A 299 1.15 -10.83 -13.82
N GLU A 300 0.86 -10.23 -12.68
CA GLU A 300 -0.19 -10.71 -11.78
C GLU A 300 -1.51 -10.06 -12.17
N ILE A 301 -2.49 -10.88 -12.50
CA ILE A 301 -3.78 -10.44 -13.02
C ILE A 301 -4.85 -10.78 -12.00
N MET A 302 -5.57 -9.76 -11.53
CA MET A 302 -6.71 -9.92 -10.64
C MET A 302 -7.95 -9.32 -11.27
N GLN A 303 -8.90 -10.18 -11.62
CA GLN A 303 -10.25 -9.75 -11.98
C GLN A 303 -11.00 -9.44 -10.69
N THR A 304 -11.58 -8.25 -10.59
CA THR A 304 -12.30 -7.78 -9.41
C THR A 304 -13.39 -6.79 -9.80
N ARG A 305 -14.06 -6.20 -8.82
CA ARG A 305 -15.03 -5.12 -8.98
C ARG A 305 -14.45 -3.82 -8.45
N ALA A 306 -14.79 -2.74 -9.14
CA ALA A 306 -14.34 -1.40 -8.80
C ALA A 306 -15.48 -0.40 -8.83
N TYR A 307 -15.35 0.58 -7.95
CA TYR A 307 -16.08 1.83 -7.93
C TYR A 307 -15.11 2.93 -8.32
N TRP A 308 -15.47 3.77 -9.30
CA TRP A 308 -14.63 4.92 -9.64
C TRP A 308 -15.44 6.18 -9.89
N ILE A 309 -14.78 7.31 -9.63
CA ILE A 309 -15.27 8.65 -9.89
C ILE A 309 -14.44 9.21 -11.01
N SER A 310 -15.08 9.77 -12.04
CA SER A 310 -14.42 10.54 -13.09
C SER A 310 -14.83 12.00 -13.02
N LEU A 311 -13.86 12.91 -13.10
CA LEU A 311 -14.13 14.35 -13.19
C LEU A 311 -14.51 14.72 -14.63
N SER A 312 -15.48 15.62 -14.83
CA SER A 312 -15.73 16.17 -16.18
C SER A 312 -14.65 17.19 -16.55
N GLU A 313 -14.37 17.34 -17.85
CA GLU A 313 -13.45 18.37 -18.36
C GLU A 313 -13.82 19.77 -17.81
N GLU A 314 -15.10 20.13 -17.84
CA GLU A 314 -15.60 21.39 -17.28
C GLU A 314 -15.25 21.58 -15.80
N THR A 315 -15.24 20.49 -15.03
CA THR A 315 -14.92 20.54 -13.60
C THR A 315 -13.42 20.73 -13.39
N VAL A 316 -12.61 20.01 -14.15
CA VAL A 316 -11.15 20.22 -14.17
C VAL A 316 -10.86 21.68 -14.52
N GLU A 317 -11.54 22.25 -15.51
CA GLU A 317 -11.30 23.63 -15.93
C GLU A 317 -11.73 24.66 -14.90
N ARG A 318 -12.87 24.46 -14.23
CA ARG A 318 -13.26 25.33 -13.12
C ARG A 318 -12.26 25.30 -11.96
N ILE A 319 -11.64 24.14 -11.68
CA ILE A 319 -10.63 24.01 -10.63
C ILE A 319 -9.30 24.64 -11.08
N ARG A 320 -8.94 24.47 -12.35
CA ARG A 320 -7.75 25.08 -12.96
C ARG A 320 -7.86 26.61 -12.98
N GLU A 321 -9.01 27.16 -13.32
CA GLU A 321 -9.30 28.62 -13.27
C GLU A 321 -9.19 29.19 -11.85
N GLN A 322 -9.39 28.38 -10.81
CA GLN A 322 -9.18 28.76 -9.41
C GLN A 322 -7.70 28.69 -8.98
N GLY A 323 -6.80 28.20 -9.84
CA GLY A 323 -5.39 27.94 -9.49
C GLY A 323 -5.20 26.71 -8.62
N LEU A 324 -6.20 25.84 -8.50
CA LEU A 324 -6.24 24.71 -7.56
C LEU A 324 -6.13 23.35 -8.27
N TRP A 325 -5.66 23.32 -9.51
CA TRP A 325 -5.37 22.09 -10.25
C TRP A 325 -3.86 21.95 -10.48
N ASN A 326 -3.24 20.99 -9.81
CA ASN A 326 -1.79 20.77 -9.82
C ASN A 326 -1.39 19.36 -10.34
N ASN A 327 -2.29 18.71 -11.08
CA ASN A 327 -2.10 17.37 -11.63
C ASN A 327 -1.38 17.35 -12.98
N ASP A 328 -1.30 18.49 -13.67
CA ASP A 328 -0.63 18.58 -14.96
C ASP A 328 0.91 18.39 -14.82
N LYS A 329 1.55 17.80 -15.85
CA LYS A 329 3.02 17.66 -15.88
C LYS A 329 3.67 19.04 -15.91
N ASN A 330 4.82 19.17 -15.23
CA ASN A 330 5.62 20.39 -15.32
C ASN A 330 6.09 20.57 -16.77
N ASP A 331 5.83 21.75 -17.34
CA ASP A 331 6.44 22.20 -18.59
C ASP A 331 7.64 23.08 -18.24
N TYR A 332 8.83 22.50 -18.29
CA TYR A 332 10.09 23.22 -18.02
C TYR A 332 10.51 24.14 -19.19
N GLY A 333 9.73 24.17 -20.27
CA GLY A 333 10.03 24.93 -21.47
C GLY A 333 10.99 24.22 -22.44
N ASN A 334 10.99 24.68 -23.68
CA ASN A 334 11.78 24.10 -24.77
C ASN A 334 13.31 24.26 -24.62
N LYS A 335 13.78 25.10 -23.70
CA LYS A 335 15.21 25.34 -23.44
C LYS A 335 15.77 24.56 -22.26
N TRP A 336 14.98 23.69 -21.63
CA TRP A 336 15.36 22.99 -20.41
C TRP A 336 16.69 22.22 -20.55
N GLU A 337 16.89 21.50 -21.66
CA GLU A 337 18.15 20.77 -21.90
C GLU A 337 19.37 21.70 -21.96
N GLU A 338 19.24 22.88 -22.57
CA GLU A 338 20.31 23.87 -22.63
C GLU A 338 20.60 24.49 -21.25
N ILE A 339 19.55 24.69 -20.43
CA ILE A 339 19.66 25.18 -19.06
C ILE A 339 20.41 24.14 -18.21
N CYS A 340 20.03 22.87 -18.30
CA CYS A 340 20.69 21.78 -17.58
C CYS A 340 22.20 21.75 -17.84
N GLU A 341 22.60 21.82 -19.10
CA GLU A 341 24.02 21.82 -19.49
C GLU A 341 24.77 23.06 -18.94
N LYS A 342 24.14 24.24 -18.93
CA LYS A 342 24.73 25.45 -18.33
C LYS A 342 24.95 25.30 -16.82
N ILE A 343 23.99 24.70 -16.11
CA ILE A 343 24.10 24.48 -14.66
C ILE A 343 25.17 23.43 -14.34
N CYS A 344 25.19 22.31 -15.06
CA CYS A 344 26.25 21.31 -14.94
C CYS A 344 27.63 21.94 -15.16
N ARG A 345 27.78 22.79 -16.19
CA ARG A 345 29.03 23.53 -16.45
C ARG A 345 29.38 24.52 -15.34
N ARG A 346 28.41 25.30 -14.84
CA ARG A 346 28.59 26.23 -13.71
C ARG A 346 29.11 25.50 -12.48
N ASP A 347 28.58 24.30 -12.24
CA ASP A 347 28.93 23.46 -11.10
C ASP A 347 30.17 22.58 -11.38
N ASN A 348 30.93 22.91 -12.43
CA ASN A 348 32.15 22.22 -12.87
C ASN A 348 31.97 20.72 -13.10
N TYR A 349 30.77 20.26 -13.47
CA TYR A 349 30.42 18.84 -13.57
C TYR A 349 30.68 18.06 -12.27
N HIS A 350 30.50 18.72 -11.13
CA HIS A 350 30.51 18.10 -9.80
C HIS A 350 29.17 18.30 -9.10
N CYS A 351 28.73 17.27 -8.38
CA CYS A 351 27.60 17.35 -7.48
C CYS A 351 27.86 18.40 -6.39
N ARG A 352 27.01 19.42 -6.29
CA ARG A 352 27.18 20.52 -5.32
C ARG A 352 27.00 20.09 -3.87
N ASN A 353 26.32 18.98 -3.61
CA ASN A 353 26.12 18.48 -2.25
C ASN A 353 27.27 17.59 -1.73
N CYS A 354 27.88 16.77 -2.59
CA CYS A 354 28.89 15.79 -2.13
C CYS A 354 30.20 15.75 -2.94
N GLY A 355 30.32 16.56 -3.99
CA GLY A 355 31.51 16.64 -4.84
C GLY A 355 31.69 15.48 -5.82
N ALA A 356 30.77 14.51 -5.90
CA ALA A 356 30.85 13.42 -6.87
C ALA A 356 30.77 13.91 -8.32
N THR A 357 31.56 13.32 -9.20
CA THR A 357 31.54 13.52 -10.67
C THR A 357 30.81 12.37 -11.36
N GLY A 358 30.28 12.57 -12.57
CA GLY A 358 29.61 11.53 -13.35
C GLY A 358 28.30 12.02 -13.94
N ASP A 359 27.29 11.14 -14.00
CA ASP A 359 25.94 11.51 -14.42
C ASP A 359 25.31 12.44 -13.39
N LEU A 360 25.13 13.72 -13.76
CA LEU A 360 24.54 14.73 -12.89
C LEU A 360 23.14 15.08 -13.39
N GLU A 361 22.24 15.25 -12.45
CA GLU A 361 20.87 15.70 -12.65
C GLU A 361 20.73 17.12 -12.11
N VAL A 362 20.05 17.99 -12.85
CA VAL A 362 19.77 19.36 -12.41
C VAL A 362 18.46 19.36 -11.64
N HIS A 363 18.56 19.72 -10.36
CA HIS A 363 17.45 19.79 -9.43
C HIS A 363 17.01 21.24 -9.21
N HIS A 364 15.70 21.47 -9.13
CA HIS A 364 15.14 22.73 -8.63
C HIS A 364 15.23 22.75 -7.10
N ILE A 365 15.98 23.71 -6.54
CA ILE A 365 16.17 23.88 -5.08
C ILE A 365 14.82 24.19 -4.41
N ILE A 366 14.08 25.13 -4.99
CA ILE A 366 12.68 25.40 -4.68
C ILE A 366 11.86 24.71 -5.79
N PRO A 367 10.85 23.90 -5.45
CA PRO A 367 10.04 23.19 -6.45
C PRO A 367 9.54 24.11 -7.56
N PHE A 368 9.68 23.65 -8.81
CA PHE A 368 9.24 24.38 -10.00
C PHE A 368 7.80 24.91 -9.88
N ARG A 369 6.91 24.13 -9.26
CA ARG A 369 5.50 24.48 -9.05
C ARG A 369 5.23 25.61 -8.06
N ARG A 370 6.24 26.12 -7.34
CA ARG A 370 6.07 27.28 -6.43
C ARG A 370 6.19 28.63 -7.15
N PHE A 371 6.56 28.63 -8.42
CA PHE A 371 6.75 29.84 -9.21
C PHE A 371 5.57 30.01 -10.17
N GLU A 372 5.10 31.25 -10.33
CA GLU A 372 4.09 31.59 -11.34
C GLU A 372 4.69 31.66 -12.75
N ASP A 373 5.96 32.05 -12.85
CA ASP A 373 6.72 32.15 -14.09
C ASP A 373 7.74 30.99 -14.22
N PRO A 374 7.63 30.13 -15.26
CA PRO A 374 8.63 29.11 -15.59
C PRO A 374 10.06 29.63 -15.72
N ASP A 375 10.25 30.85 -16.22
CA ASP A 375 11.58 31.43 -16.39
C ASP A 375 12.21 31.76 -15.01
N GLU A 376 11.42 32.25 -14.06
CA GLU A 376 11.86 32.45 -12.66
C GLU A 376 12.22 31.13 -11.98
N ALA A 377 11.42 30.08 -12.19
CA ALA A 377 11.72 28.76 -11.65
C ALA A 377 13.04 28.19 -12.19
N ASN A 378 13.36 28.51 -13.45
CA ASN A 378 14.53 28.05 -14.18
C ASN A 378 15.75 28.96 -14.05
N GLU A 379 15.67 30.03 -13.25
CA GLU A 379 16.82 30.88 -12.95
C GLU A 379 17.95 30.05 -12.33
N PRO A 380 19.23 30.27 -12.71
CA PRO A 380 20.35 29.47 -12.22
C PRO A 380 20.42 29.38 -10.70
N ASP A 381 20.06 30.44 -9.98
CA ASP A 381 20.09 30.46 -8.50
C ASP A 381 19.11 29.47 -7.86
N ASN A 382 18.06 29.05 -8.57
CA ASN A 382 17.14 28.01 -8.14
C ASN A 382 17.53 26.60 -8.62
N LEU A 383 18.64 26.45 -9.35
CA LEU A 383 19.05 25.19 -9.95
C LEU A 383 20.37 24.69 -9.38
N VAL A 384 20.50 23.38 -9.20
CA VAL A 384 21.72 22.76 -8.67
C VAL A 384 22.02 21.42 -9.34
N ALA A 385 23.27 21.21 -9.74
CA ALA A 385 23.71 19.91 -10.24
C ALA A 385 23.97 18.94 -9.07
N LEU A 386 23.26 17.82 -9.06
CA LEU A 386 23.37 16.78 -8.05
C LEU A 386 23.67 15.43 -8.69
N CYS A 387 24.50 14.61 -8.03
CA CYS A 387 24.62 13.20 -8.41
C CYS A 387 23.32 12.44 -8.04
N PRO A 388 23.06 11.26 -8.62
CA PRO A 388 21.76 10.59 -8.48
C PRO A 388 21.39 10.30 -7.02
N ARG A 389 22.41 10.00 -6.18
CA ARG A 389 22.21 9.85 -4.73
C ARG A 389 21.69 11.12 -4.07
N CYS A 390 22.34 12.25 -4.34
CA CYS A 390 21.98 13.53 -3.71
C CYS A 390 20.68 14.08 -4.29
N HIS A 391 20.44 13.88 -5.58
CA HIS A 391 19.19 14.23 -6.23
C HIS A 391 18.01 13.51 -5.58
N ARG A 392 18.10 12.18 -5.42
CA ARG A 392 17.07 11.40 -4.71
C ARG A 392 16.85 11.85 -3.28
N LEU A 393 17.92 12.12 -2.53
CA LEU A 393 17.80 12.62 -1.16
C LEU A 393 17.08 13.97 -1.12
N ALA A 394 17.30 14.83 -2.11
CA ALA A 394 16.58 16.09 -2.26
C ALA A 394 15.10 15.85 -2.62
N GLU A 395 14.80 15.03 -3.63
CA GLU A 395 13.42 14.70 -4.03
C GLU A 395 12.60 14.07 -2.89
N THR A 396 13.20 13.14 -2.14
CA THR A 396 12.52 12.46 -1.02
C THR A 396 12.11 13.46 0.07
N ARG A 397 12.89 14.54 0.26
CA ARG A 397 12.57 15.61 1.22
C ARG A 397 11.49 16.58 0.74
N VAL A 398 11.19 16.58 -0.57
CA VAL A 398 10.40 17.62 -1.23
C VAL A 398 9.04 17.09 -1.75
N HIS A 399 8.65 15.86 -1.41
CA HIS A 399 7.40 15.19 -1.82
C HIS A 399 6.24 16.14 -2.18
N ILE A 400 5.95 16.24 -3.49
CA ILE A 400 4.87 17.07 -4.05
C ILE A 400 3.67 16.16 -4.30
N GLN A 401 2.57 16.42 -3.60
CA GLN A 401 1.33 15.68 -3.77
C GLN A 401 0.42 16.42 -4.77
N SER A 402 -0.27 15.68 -5.63
CA SER A 402 -1.31 16.27 -6.50
C SER A 402 -2.68 16.22 -5.82
N GLY A 403 -3.59 17.14 -6.17
CA GLY A 403 -4.95 17.19 -5.62
C GLY A 403 -5.71 15.87 -5.81
N LEU A 404 -5.58 15.24 -6.98
CA LEU A 404 -6.22 13.93 -7.22
C LEU A 404 -5.63 12.82 -6.35
N SER A 405 -4.30 12.77 -6.19
CA SER A 405 -3.63 11.77 -5.35
C SER A 405 -3.92 11.97 -3.85
N ALA A 406 -4.03 13.23 -3.42
CA ALA A 406 -4.41 13.66 -2.08
C ALA A 406 -5.86 13.28 -1.77
N LEU A 407 -6.77 13.49 -2.72
CA LEU A 407 -8.14 13.03 -2.60
C LEU A 407 -8.24 11.49 -2.60
N ALA A 408 -7.50 10.81 -3.46
CA ALA A 408 -7.47 9.35 -3.49
C ALA A 408 -6.98 8.76 -2.15
N TYR A 409 -5.92 9.33 -1.58
CA TYR A 409 -5.42 8.95 -0.25
C TYR A 409 -6.51 9.13 0.83
N LEU A 410 -7.17 10.29 0.86
CA LEU A 410 -8.26 10.59 1.80
C LEU A 410 -9.41 9.59 1.67
N LEU A 411 -9.92 9.38 0.45
CA LEU A 411 -11.03 8.46 0.21
C LEU A 411 -10.64 7.02 0.54
N GLY A 412 -9.39 6.63 0.25
CA GLY A 412 -8.86 5.32 0.62
C GLY A 412 -8.79 5.08 2.12
N ASN A 413 -8.49 6.11 2.92
CA ASN A 413 -8.49 6.01 4.38
C ASN A 413 -9.89 6.08 5.00
N LEU A 414 -10.84 6.75 4.34
CA LEU A 414 -12.23 6.84 4.81
C LEU A 414 -13.07 5.63 4.42
N ALA A 415 -12.88 5.08 3.22
CA ALA A 415 -13.69 3.99 2.68
C ALA A 415 -13.82 2.77 3.64
N PRO A 416 -12.75 2.29 4.31
CA PRO A 416 -12.83 1.17 5.24
C PRO A 416 -13.88 1.35 6.35
N PHE A 417 -14.11 2.58 6.83
CA PHE A 417 -15.12 2.87 7.86
C PHE A 417 -16.56 2.75 7.34
N PHE A 418 -16.79 2.98 6.04
CA PHE A 418 -18.11 2.87 5.44
C PHE A 418 -18.49 1.45 5.08
N VAL A 419 -17.49 0.62 4.78
CA VAL A 419 -17.69 -0.80 4.41
C VAL A 419 -17.22 -1.77 5.48
N MET A 420 -16.79 -1.26 6.63
CA MET A 420 -16.38 -2.02 7.83
C MET A 420 -15.33 -3.10 7.51
N CYS A 421 -14.28 -2.72 6.78
CA CYS A 421 -13.19 -3.61 6.37
C CYS A 421 -11.82 -3.13 6.85
N ALA A 422 -10.78 -3.95 6.68
CA ALA A 422 -9.41 -3.49 6.89
C ALA A 422 -8.96 -2.61 5.70
N PRO A 423 -8.04 -1.65 5.90
CA PRO A 423 -7.53 -0.82 4.79
C PRO A 423 -6.95 -1.62 3.62
N GLN A 424 -6.32 -2.78 3.89
CA GLN A 424 -5.71 -3.64 2.86
C GLN A 424 -6.74 -4.42 2.01
N ASP A 425 -8.01 -4.44 2.42
CA ASP A 425 -9.10 -5.09 1.69
C ASP A 425 -9.55 -4.27 0.47
N LEU A 426 -9.12 -3.00 0.40
CA LEU A 426 -9.38 -2.07 -0.69
C LEU A 426 -8.08 -1.64 -1.36
N GLY A 427 -8.07 -1.68 -2.69
CA GLY A 427 -7.05 -1.02 -3.49
C GLY A 427 -7.54 0.36 -3.93
N VAL A 428 -6.64 1.33 -3.97
CA VAL A 428 -6.94 2.69 -4.42
C VAL A 428 -5.93 3.13 -5.45
N HIS A 429 -6.42 3.74 -6.53
CA HIS A 429 -5.60 4.26 -7.61
C HIS A 429 -6.16 5.57 -8.14
N SER A 430 -5.30 6.44 -8.65
CA SER A 430 -5.69 7.69 -9.30
C SER A 430 -4.90 7.88 -10.57
N GLU A 431 -5.58 8.26 -11.65
CA GLU A 431 -4.98 8.50 -12.97
C GLU A 431 -5.50 9.83 -13.50
N ASP A 432 -4.61 10.68 -14.00
CA ASP A 432 -5.00 11.96 -14.61
C ASP A 432 -5.72 11.78 -15.94
N LYS A 433 -5.40 10.70 -16.67
CA LYS A 433 -6.04 10.33 -17.93
C LYS A 433 -6.27 8.84 -17.95
N SER A 434 -7.52 8.42 -17.79
CA SER A 434 -7.85 7.00 -17.69
C SER A 434 -8.72 6.50 -18.84
N PRO A 435 -8.41 5.33 -19.44
CA PRO A 435 -9.33 4.69 -20.38
C PRO A 435 -10.67 4.31 -19.74
N LEU A 436 -10.71 4.15 -18.41
CA LEU A 436 -11.94 3.89 -17.63
C LEU A 436 -12.98 5.01 -17.76
N ALA A 437 -12.55 6.21 -18.15
CA ALA A 437 -13.40 7.39 -18.24
C ALA A 437 -13.14 8.23 -19.49
N LEU A 438 -12.81 7.58 -20.61
CA LEU A 438 -12.58 8.24 -21.91
C LEU A 438 -11.51 9.35 -21.83
N GLY A 439 -10.44 9.14 -21.05
CA GLY A 439 -9.34 10.09 -20.89
C GLY A 439 -9.53 11.14 -19.79
N ASN A 440 -10.67 11.15 -19.10
CA ASN A 440 -10.87 12.02 -17.94
C ASN A 440 -10.08 11.54 -16.70
N PRO A 441 -9.76 12.44 -15.75
CA PRO A 441 -9.15 12.06 -14.49
C PRO A 441 -10.08 11.18 -13.66
N VAL A 442 -9.52 10.16 -13.00
CA VAL A 442 -10.28 9.22 -12.17
C VAL A 442 -9.64 8.94 -10.81
N ILE A 443 -10.50 8.62 -9.85
CA ILE A 443 -10.13 7.93 -8.61
C ILE A 443 -10.87 6.60 -8.60
N VAL A 444 -10.14 5.50 -8.48
CA VAL A 444 -10.62 4.13 -8.51
C VAL A 444 -10.41 3.50 -7.14
N ILE A 445 -11.47 2.91 -6.59
CA ILE A 445 -11.44 2.08 -5.38
C ILE A 445 -11.98 0.70 -5.75
N TYR A 446 -11.19 -0.34 -5.52
CA TYR A 446 -11.55 -1.71 -5.91
C TYR A 446 -11.36 -2.70 -4.77
N ASP A 447 -12.10 -3.80 -4.82
CA ASP A 447 -11.96 -4.89 -3.85
C ASP A 447 -10.62 -5.57 -4.11
N ASN A 448 -9.75 -5.64 -3.10
CA ASN A 448 -8.44 -6.28 -3.23
C ASN A 448 -8.54 -7.81 -3.10
N PHE A 449 -9.55 -8.39 -3.75
CA PHE A 449 -9.89 -9.81 -3.76
C PHE A 449 -10.30 -10.24 -5.17
N PRO A 450 -9.83 -11.40 -5.65
CA PRO A 450 -10.33 -11.99 -6.89
C PRO A 450 -11.86 -12.16 -6.87
N GLY A 451 -12.53 -11.74 -7.94
CA GLY A 451 -13.99 -11.71 -8.08
C GLY A 451 -14.70 -10.54 -7.38
N GLY A 452 -14.03 -9.90 -6.41
CA GLY A 452 -14.62 -8.92 -5.51
C GLY A 452 -15.56 -9.53 -4.46
N ILE A 453 -15.64 -8.89 -3.30
CA ILE A 453 -16.46 -9.30 -2.14
C ILE A 453 -17.56 -8.27 -1.80
N GLY A 454 -17.82 -7.34 -2.72
CA GLY A 454 -18.93 -6.39 -2.65
C GLY A 454 -18.62 -5.08 -1.93
N LEU A 455 -17.36 -4.79 -1.58
CA LEU A 455 -16.99 -3.56 -0.88
C LEU A 455 -17.17 -2.32 -1.80
N SER A 456 -16.60 -2.37 -3.00
CA SER A 456 -16.74 -1.33 -4.03
C SER A 456 -18.19 -1.08 -4.42
N ARG A 457 -19.03 -2.14 -4.48
CA ARG A 457 -20.49 -2.00 -4.71
C ARG A 457 -21.14 -1.13 -3.64
N LYS A 458 -20.85 -1.42 -2.36
CA LYS A 458 -21.38 -0.66 -1.22
C LYS A 458 -20.86 0.78 -1.24
N LEU A 459 -19.59 1.01 -1.58
CA LEU A 459 -19.05 2.37 -1.77
C LEU A 459 -19.74 3.16 -2.88
N TYR A 460 -20.09 2.52 -4.01
CA TYR A 460 -20.84 3.15 -5.08
C TYR A 460 -22.23 3.64 -4.62
N GLU A 461 -22.88 2.89 -3.74
CA GLU A 461 -24.17 3.25 -3.14
C GLU A 461 -24.01 4.37 -2.09
N LEU A 462 -22.92 4.33 -1.32
CA LEU A 462 -22.58 5.31 -0.30
C LEU A 462 -21.82 6.55 -0.83
N HIS A 463 -21.74 6.72 -2.15
CA HIS A 463 -20.97 7.76 -2.84
C HIS A 463 -21.01 9.13 -2.15
N ASN A 464 -22.20 9.70 -1.97
CA ASN A 464 -22.34 11.03 -1.39
C ASN A 464 -21.86 11.08 0.06
N GLN A 465 -22.16 10.05 0.86
CA GLN A 465 -21.75 10.01 2.26
C GLN A 465 -20.23 9.98 2.39
N LEU A 466 -19.56 9.22 1.52
CA LEU A 466 -18.10 9.16 1.47
C LEU A 466 -17.50 10.53 1.10
N LEU A 467 -18.05 11.22 0.10
CA LEU A 467 -17.55 12.55 -0.30
C LEU A 467 -17.79 13.62 0.76
N TYR A 468 -18.97 13.65 1.40
CA TYR A 468 -19.26 14.57 2.50
C TYR A 468 -18.32 14.33 3.69
N ALA A 469 -18.09 13.06 4.06
CA ALA A 469 -17.13 12.73 5.10
C ALA A 469 -15.70 13.16 4.73
N GLY A 470 -15.35 13.14 3.44
CA GLY A 470 -14.11 13.73 2.94
C GLY A 470 -14.01 15.23 3.22
N ILE A 471 -15.06 15.99 2.89
CA ILE A 471 -15.11 17.43 3.18
C ILE A 471 -14.99 17.69 4.68
N ASP A 472 -15.81 17.02 5.49
CA ASP A 472 -15.82 17.16 6.94
C ASP A 472 -14.44 16.84 7.53
N ARG A 473 -13.77 15.80 7.01
CA ARG A 473 -12.42 15.45 7.45
C ARG A 473 -11.39 16.52 7.09
N ILE A 474 -11.42 17.05 5.87
CA ILE A 474 -10.47 18.10 5.47
C ILE A 474 -10.70 19.38 6.30
N GLN A 475 -11.95 19.81 6.43
CA GLN A 475 -12.31 21.05 7.13
C GLN A 475 -12.12 20.96 8.64
N GLY A 476 -12.38 19.79 9.24
CA GLY A 476 -12.17 19.55 10.66
C GLY A 476 -10.70 19.30 11.05
N CYS A 477 -9.81 19.12 10.07
CA CYS A 477 -8.40 18.87 10.34
C CYS A 477 -7.61 20.18 10.43
N ALA A 478 -6.85 20.37 11.51
CA ALA A 478 -6.07 21.58 11.78
C ALA A 478 -4.78 21.72 10.97
N CYS A 479 -4.36 20.68 10.22
CA CYS A 479 -3.15 20.77 9.40
C CYS A 479 -3.28 21.81 8.28
N GLU A 480 -2.18 22.43 7.89
CA GLU A 480 -2.15 23.43 6.81
C GLU A 480 -2.18 22.75 5.43
N ASN A 481 -1.15 21.94 5.13
CA ASN A 481 -0.92 21.38 3.80
C ASN A 481 -1.38 19.92 3.65
N GLY A 482 -1.52 19.20 4.75
CA GLY A 482 -1.88 17.77 4.77
C GLY A 482 -1.26 17.05 5.96
N CYS A 483 -1.90 15.96 6.40
CA CYS A 483 -1.37 15.05 7.41
C CYS A 483 -1.86 13.62 7.17
N PRO A 484 -1.27 12.61 7.85
CA PRO A 484 -1.71 11.21 7.74
C PRO A 484 -3.21 10.99 8.00
N ALA A 485 -3.83 11.84 8.83
CA ALA A 485 -5.25 11.71 9.19
C ALA A 485 -6.22 12.33 8.17
N CYS A 486 -5.74 13.08 7.17
CA CYS A 486 -6.58 13.68 6.11
C CYS A 486 -6.09 13.29 4.71
N VAL A 487 -5.47 14.20 3.98
CA VAL A 487 -5.08 14.04 2.56
C VAL A 487 -3.71 13.40 2.35
N GLY A 488 -2.99 13.10 3.43
CA GLY A 488 -1.67 12.48 3.40
C GLY A 488 -0.59 13.35 4.01
N PRO A 489 0.49 12.73 4.53
CA PRO A 489 1.61 13.46 5.08
C PRO A 489 2.37 14.22 3.99
N VAL A 490 2.83 15.41 4.35
CA VAL A 490 3.69 16.25 3.52
C VAL A 490 5.06 16.31 4.18
N ALA A 491 6.14 16.17 3.42
CA ALA A 491 7.48 16.38 3.95
C ALA A 491 7.68 17.87 4.33
N GLU A 492 8.66 18.17 5.18
CA GLU A 492 8.93 19.54 5.68
C GLU A 492 9.03 20.60 4.57
N ASN A 493 9.62 20.24 3.42
CA ASN A 493 9.75 21.11 2.25
C ASN A 493 8.83 20.70 1.09
N GLY A 494 7.89 19.79 1.35
CA GLY A 494 6.92 19.31 0.38
C GLY A 494 5.84 20.34 0.08
N ILE A 495 5.01 20.00 -0.90
CA ILE A 495 3.77 20.74 -1.21
C ILE A 495 2.64 19.74 -1.01
N GLY A 496 1.81 20.03 -0.03
CA GLY A 496 0.58 19.27 0.18
C GLY A 496 -0.53 19.80 -0.71
N ALA A 497 -1.52 18.96 -0.96
CA ALA A 497 -2.62 19.31 -1.86
C ALA A 497 -3.99 19.32 -1.16
N LYS A 498 -4.01 19.82 0.09
CA LYS A 498 -5.24 19.87 0.92
C LYS A 498 -6.30 20.77 0.30
N GLU A 499 -5.91 21.94 -0.19
CA GLU A 499 -6.83 22.90 -0.80
C GLU A 499 -7.35 22.39 -2.15
N GLU A 500 -6.47 21.81 -2.97
CA GLU A 500 -6.79 21.22 -4.26
C GLU A 500 -7.74 20.02 -4.10
N ALA A 501 -7.46 19.12 -3.15
CA ALA A 501 -8.36 18.01 -2.82
C ALA A 501 -9.74 18.51 -2.35
N LEU A 502 -9.79 19.58 -1.55
CA LEU A 502 -11.04 20.19 -1.11
C LEU A 502 -11.81 20.83 -2.27
N ALA A 503 -11.11 21.48 -3.20
CA ALA A 503 -11.71 22.07 -4.39
C ALA A 503 -12.36 21.01 -5.26
N ILE A 504 -11.67 19.89 -5.50
CA ILE A 504 -12.21 18.73 -6.23
C ILE A 504 -13.47 18.20 -5.51
N LEU A 505 -13.41 17.99 -4.19
CA LEU A 505 -14.56 17.50 -3.42
C LEU A 505 -15.78 18.43 -3.49
N LYS A 506 -15.55 19.74 -3.36
CA LYS A 506 -16.63 20.73 -3.44
C LYS A 506 -17.31 20.67 -4.81
N GLU A 507 -16.55 20.63 -5.89
CA GLU A 507 -17.12 20.53 -7.24
C GLU A 507 -17.84 19.20 -7.49
N LEU A 508 -17.48 18.11 -6.80
CA LEU A 508 -18.19 16.83 -6.89
C LEU A 508 -19.54 16.79 -6.13
N ILE A 509 -19.84 17.79 -5.29
CA ILE A 509 -21.04 17.81 -4.43
C ILE A 509 -21.95 19.02 -4.69
N LYS A 510 -21.40 20.09 -5.28
CA LYS A 510 -22.09 21.38 -5.52
C LYS A 510 -23.35 21.24 -6.41
N LYS A 511 -24.54 21.31 -5.81
CA LYS A 511 -25.81 21.22 -6.55
C LYS A 511 -25.97 22.27 -7.65
#